data_AF-A0A6I5ZSM2-F1
#
_entry.id   AF-A0A6I5ZSM2-F1
#
_cell.length_a   1.000
_cell.length_b   1.000
_cell.length_c   1.000
_cell.angle_alpha   90.00
_cell.angle_beta   90.00
_cell.angle_gamma   90.00
#
_symmetry.space_group_name_H-M   'P 1'
#
loop_
_entity.id
_entity.type
_entity.pdbx_description
1 polymer ?
#
loop_
_entity_poly.entity_id
_entity_poly.type
_entity_poly.pdbx_seq_one_letter_code
_entity_poly.pdbx_strand_id
1 'polypeptide(L)' 'MELTTSWHLKGWQQGRQEGRQEILLRQLRKRLGTISPEVEAKIKTLSVEQLDDLAEKIFDITSKDELLKVLTIKH' A
#
# COMPACT_ATOMS: atom_id res chain seq x y z
N MET A 1 -7.17 12.97 32.36
CA MET A 1 -7.95 12.43 31.22
C MET A 1 -7.07 12.48 29.98
N GLU A 2 -6.18 11.51 29.77
CA GLU A 2 -5.18 11.59 28.67
C GLU A 2 -5.09 10.28 27.87
N LEU A 3 -5.80 9.23 28.28
CA LEU A 3 -5.69 7.92 27.67
C LEU A 3 -6.62 7.74 26.45
N THR A 4 -7.80 8.37 26.42
CA THR A 4 -8.78 8.16 25.33
C THR A 4 -8.28 8.61 23.96
N THR A 5 -7.46 9.66 23.89
CA THR A 5 -7.02 10.23 22.61
C THR A 5 -5.99 9.33 21.91
N SER A 6 -5.13 8.63 22.68
CA SER A 6 -4.01 7.90 22.10
C SER A 6 -4.43 6.61 21.36
N TRP A 7 -5.41 5.85 21.89
CA TRP A 7 -5.92 4.65 21.20
C TRP A 7 -6.76 5.00 19.99
N HIS A 8 -7.55 6.08 20.06
CA HIS A 8 -8.35 6.57 18.95
C HIS A 8 -7.47 7.02 17.78
N LEU A 9 -6.40 7.78 18.05
CA LEU A 9 -5.48 8.23 17.01
C LEU A 9 -4.77 7.03 16.35
N LYS A 10 -4.35 6.06 17.16
CA LYS A 10 -3.65 4.85 16.68
C LYS A 10 -4.57 3.96 15.84
N GLY A 11 -5.81 3.74 16.27
CA GLY A 11 -6.81 3.00 15.52
C GLY A 11 -7.18 3.68 14.20
N TRP A 12 -7.28 5.01 14.18
CA TRP A 12 -7.56 5.77 12.97
C TRP A 12 -6.42 5.71 11.96
N GLN A 13 -5.16 5.82 12.41
CA GLN A 13 -4.00 5.66 11.54
C GLN A 13 -3.89 4.24 10.98
N GLN A 14 -4.13 3.22 11.81
CA GLN A 14 -4.07 1.83 11.38
C GLN A 14 -5.18 1.51 10.36
N GLY A 15 -6.42 1.91 10.63
CA GLY A 15 -7.52 1.74 9.67
C GLY A 15 -7.29 2.46 8.34
N ARG A 16 -6.64 3.64 8.38
CA ARG A 16 -6.27 4.37 7.16
C ARG A 16 -5.18 3.63 6.37
N GLN A 17 -4.19 3.04 7.05
CA GLN A 17 -3.14 2.25 6.41
C GLN A 17 -3.71 0.96 5.80
N GLU A 18 -4.48 0.19 6.57
CA GLU A 18 -5.11 -1.05 6.11
C GLU A 18 -6.03 -0.80 4.91
N GLY A 19 -6.85 0.25 4.96
CA GLY A 19 -7.71 0.64 3.84
C GLY A 19 -6.93 1.00 2.57
N ARG A 20 -5.81 1.72 2.70
CA ARG A 20 -4.93 2.03 1.55
C ARG A 20 -4.30 0.77 0.96
N GLN A 21 -3.80 -0.13 1.82
CA GLN A 21 -3.20 -1.39 1.39
C GLN A 21 -4.22 -2.24 0.62
N GLU A 22 -5.44 -2.39 1.14
CA GLU A 22 -6.49 -3.16 0.49
C GLU A 22 -6.87 -2.58 -0.89
N ILE A 23 -7.04 -1.25 -0.97
CA ILE A 23 -7.35 -0.56 -2.23
C ILE A 23 -6.24 -0.79 -3.25
N LEU A 24 -4.97 -0.62 -2.86
CA LEU A 24 -3.82 -0.85 -3.73
C LEU A 24 -3.76 -2.29 -4.23
N LEU A 25 -3.92 -3.27 -3.35
CA LEU A 25 -3.96 -4.68 -3.74
C LEU A 25 -5.07 -4.96 -4.74
N ARG A 26 -6.25 -4.39 -4.52
CA ARG A 26 -7.40 -4.57 -5.41
C ARG A 26 -7.17 -3.91 -6.78
N GLN A 27 -6.56 -2.72 -6.80
CA GLN A 27 -6.18 -2.02 -8.04
C GLN A 27 -5.14 -2.82 -8.83
N LEU A 28 -4.11 -3.32 -8.15
CA LEU A 28 -3.09 -4.17 -8.76
C LEU A 28 -3.71 -5.45 -9.31
N ARG A 29 -4.56 -6.14 -8.53
CA ARG A 29 -5.27 -7.34 -9.00
C ARG A 29 -6.17 -7.06 -10.21
N LYS A 30 -6.79 -5.88 -10.29
CA LYS A 30 -7.57 -5.50 -11.47
C LYS A 30 -6.71 -5.20 -12.70
N ARG A 31 -5.55 -4.56 -12.52
CA ARG A 31 -4.66 -4.18 -13.64
C ARG A 31 -3.79 -5.32 -14.14
N LEU A 32 -3.15 -6.05 -13.22
CA LEU A 32 -2.16 -7.09 -13.52
C LEU A 32 -2.76 -8.51 -13.40
N GLY A 33 -4.03 -8.62 -13.00
CA GLY A 33 -4.70 -9.89 -12.75
C GLY A 33 -4.16 -10.57 -11.49
N THR A 34 -3.29 -11.55 -11.69
CA THR A 34 -2.71 -12.34 -10.60
C THR A 34 -1.50 -11.62 -10.00
N ILE A 35 -1.64 -11.19 -8.75
CA ILE A 35 -0.56 -10.59 -7.96
C ILE A 35 0.13 -11.68 -7.14
N SER A 36 1.46 -11.69 -7.15
CA SER A 36 2.25 -12.63 -6.35
C SER A 36 2.13 -12.30 -4.85
N PRO A 37 2.14 -13.32 -3.98
CA PRO A 37 2.08 -13.11 -2.52
C PRO A 37 3.24 -12.25 -2.00
N GLU A 38 4.40 -12.27 -2.67
CA GLU A 38 5.53 -11.40 -2.35
C GLU A 38 5.21 -9.92 -2.50
N VAL A 39 4.50 -9.55 -3.56
CA VAL A 39 4.05 -8.16 -3.79
C VAL A 39 3.04 -7.75 -2.73
N GLU A 40 2.12 -8.66 -2.38
CA GLU A 40 1.14 -8.40 -1.33
C GLU A 40 1.79 -8.19 0.03
N ALA A 41 2.76 -9.04 0.39
CA ALA A 41 3.55 -8.89 1.60
C ALA A 41 4.31 -7.56 1.60
N LYS A 42 4.92 -7.19 0.47
CA LYS A 42 5.67 -5.94 0.34
C LYS A 42 4.76 -4.73 0.56
N ILE A 43 3.58 -4.69 -0.04
CA ILE A 43 2.58 -3.61 0.18
C ILE A 43 2.14 -3.54 1.64
N LYS A 44 1.96 -4.69 2.30
CA LYS A 44 1.64 -4.74 3.73
C LYS A 44 2.77 -4.18 4.61
N THR A 45 4.02 -4.27 4.16
CA THR A 45 5.19 -3.69 4.85
C THR A 45 5.46 -2.23 4.52
N LEU A 46 4.82 -1.65 3.50
CA LEU A 46 5.03 -0.26 3.09
C LEU A 46 4.36 0.71 4.07
N SER A 47 5.04 1.84 4.32
CA SER A 47 4.50 2.98 5.06
C SER A 47 3.39 3.68 4.28
N VAL A 48 2.53 4.40 4.99
CA VAL A 48 1.39 5.16 4.45
C VAL A 48 1.79 6.11 3.31
N GLU A 49 2.96 6.73 3.38
CA GLU A 49 3.52 7.60 2.33
C GLU A 49 3.99 6.82 1.09
N GLN A 50 4.58 5.64 1.27
CA GLN A 50 4.97 4.78 0.15
C GLN A 50 3.75 4.18 -0.55
N LEU A 51 2.69 3.89 0.21
CA LEU A 51 1.40 3.49 -0.36
C LEU A 51 0.80 4.62 -1.20
N ASP A 52 0.91 5.87 -0.76
CA ASP A 52 0.44 7.04 -1.52
C ASP A 52 1.23 7.22 -2.84
N ASP A 53 2.57 7.17 -2.78
CA ASP A 53 3.45 7.22 -3.97
C ASP A 53 3.15 6.05 -4.93
N LEU A 54 2.93 4.85 -4.40
CA LEU A 54 2.54 3.69 -5.19
C LEU A 54 1.17 3.90 -5.83
N ALA A 55 0.22 4.53 -5.13
CA ALA A 55 -1.13 4.79 -5.65
C ALA A 55 -1.15 5.84 -6.76
N GLU A 56 -0.21 6.79 -6.76
CA GLU A 56 -0.02 7.72 -7.88
C GLU A 56 0.59 6.98 -9.08
N LYS A 57 1.65 6.20 -8.85
CA LYS A 57 2.36 5.44 -9.90
C LYS A 57 1.58 4.23 -10.41
N ILE A 58 0.56 3.75 -9.69
CA ILE A 58 -0.24 2.59 -10.11
C ILE A 58 -0.95 2.82 -11.44
N PHE A 59 -1.21 4.09 -11.78
CA PHE A 59 -1.82 4.46 -13.05
C PHE A 59 -0.85 4.32 -14.22
N ASP A 60 0.44 4.54 -13.99
CA ASP A 60 1.54 4.34 -14.94
C ASP A 60 1.98 2.87 -15.03
N ILE A 61 1.83 2.11 -13.94
CA ILE A 61 2.15 0.69 -13.92
C ILE A 61 1.20 -0.07 -14.86
N THR A 62 1.77 -0.53 -15.96
CA THR A 62 1.13 -1.35 -16.99
C THR A 62 1.64 -2.79 -17.02
N SER A 63 2.71 -3.09 -16.27
CA SER A 63 3.33 -4.42 -16.23
C SER A 63 3.88 -4.78 -14.84
N LYS A 64 3.99 -6.08 -14.57
CA LYS A 64 4.53 -6.59 -13.30
C LYS A 64 5.99 -6.16 -13.06
N ASP A 65 6.76 -6.01 -14.12
CA ASP A 65 8.15 -5.53 -14.07
C ASP A 65 8.24 -4.09 -13.54
N GLU A 66 7.38 -3.20 -14.02
CA GLU A 66 7.31 -1.80 -13.56
C GLU A 66 6.88 -1.72 -12.09
N LEU A 67 5.93 -2.57 -11.67
CA LEU A 67 5.59 -2.69 -10.25
C LEU A 67 6.79 -3.09 -9.40
N LEU A 68 7.59 -4.06 -9.88
CA LEU A 68 8.77 -4.54 -9.18
C LEU A 68 9.84 -3.44 -9.06
N LYS A 69 10.01 -2.63 -10.10
CA LYS A 69 10.90 -1.45 -10.08
C LYS A 69 10.44 -0.44 -9.04
N VAL A 70 9.16 -0.06 -9.02
CA VAL A 70 8.64 0.89 -8.02
C VAL A 70 8.81 0.37 -6.59
N LEU A 71 8.68 -0.95 -6.39
CA LEU A 71 8.91 -1.61 -5.10
C LEU A 71 10.39 -1.76 -4.71
N THR A 72 11.32 -1.56 -5.64
CA THR A 72 12.78 -1.69 -5.44
C THR A 72 13.47 -0.32 -5.37
N ILE A 73 12.90 0.72 -5.97
CA ILE A 73 13.45 2.07 -5.97
C ILE A 73 13.00 2.80 -4.70
N LYS A 74 13.67 2.52 -3.59
CA LYS A 74 13.81 3.45 -2.44
C LYS A 74 14.96 2.98 -1.55
N HIS A 75 16.16 3.44 -1.89
CA HIS A 75 17.24 3.72 -0.95
C HIS A 75 17.58 5.20 -1.08
#